data_AF-A0A948MKR2-F1
#
_entry.id   AF-A0A948MKR2-F1
#
_cell.length_a   1.000
_cell.length_b   1.000
_cell.length_c   1.000
_cell.angle_alpha   90.00
_cell.angle_beta   90.00
_cell.angle_gamma   90.00
#
_symmetry.space_group_name_H-M   'P 1'
#
loop_
_entity.id
_entity.type
_entity.pdbx_description
1 polymer ?
#
loop_
_entity_poly.entity_id
_entity_poly.type
_entity_poly.pdbx_seq_one_letter_code
_entity_poly.pdbx_strand_id
1 'polypeptide(L)'
;MGAARRALWYIESHFAENPSLADIARVVGLSPFHLSRLFQLSTGTSVVRYLRGRRLTHAAHQLAAGADGILEVAIAAGYASHAAFTRAFSEQFGRSPEQVREQGLGGVVLVEALKLIDSSTPCTIEPHRVHRGALRVAGIGARHTSATVASIPSQWQRLDEAHGLGAEIAYGVCGNNDADGGFDYIAGVEIS
;
A
#
# COMPACT_ATOMS: atom_id res chain seq x y z
N MET A 1 -9.37 12.65 12.31
CA MET A 1 -8.56 11.42 12.23
C MET A 1 -7.91 11.36 10.85
N GLY A 2 -6.57 11.34 10.74
CA GLY A 2 -5.86 11.31 9.45
C GLY A 2 -6.28 10.11 8.56
N ALA A 3 -6.18 10.25 7.24
CA ALA A 3 -6.62 9.23 6.28
C ALA A 3 -5.97 7.86 6.51
N ALA A 4 -4.66 7.83 6.78
CA ALA A 4 -3.94 6.60 7.10
C ALA A 4 -4.44 5.93 8.39
N ARG A 5 -4.78 6.70 9.44
CA ARG A 5 -5.35 6.14 10.67
C ARG A 5 -6.75 5.57 10.45
N ARG A 6 -7.59 6.24 9.65
CA ARG A 6 -8.92 5.69 9.27
C ARG A 6 -8.79 4.39 8.50
N ALA A 7 -7.86 4.33 7.54
CA ALA A 7 -7.57 3.12 6.79
C ALA A 7 -7.10 1.99 7.72
N LEU A 8 -6.18 2.29 8.63
CA LEU A 8 -5.67 1.35 9.61
C LEU A 8 -6.81 0.81 10.50
N TRP A 9 -7.62 1.70 11.08
CA TRP A 9 -8.78 1.30 11.88
C TRP A 9 -9.74 0.37 11.13
N TYR A 10 -10.00 0.68 9.86
CA TYR A 10 -10.87 -0.15 9.02
C TYR A 10 -10.26 -1.53 8.76
N ILE A 11 -8.96 -1.60 8.43
CA ILE A 11 -8.24 -2.86 8.26
C ILE A 11 -8.29 -3.67 9.54
N GLU A 12 -7.99 -3.07 10.69
CA GLU A 12 -8.00 -3.75 11.98
C GLU A 12 -9.35 -4.35 12.35
N SER A 13 -10.42 -3.68 11.95
CA SER A 13 -11.79 -4.11 12.26
C SER A 13 -12.33 -5.14 11.26
N HIS A 14 -11.78 -5.22 10.04
CA HIS A 14 -12.35 -6.02 8.95
C HIS A 14 -11.34 -6.92 8.21
N PHE A 15 -10.09 -7.05 8.65
CA PHE A 15 -9.07 -7.80 7.89
C PHE A 15 -9.47 -9.26 7.61
N ALA A 16 -10.26 -9.88 8.50
CA ALA A 16 -10.76 -11.24 8.34
C ALA A 16 -11.70 -11.38 7.12
N GLU A 17 -12.44 -10.33 6.78
CA GLU A 17 -13.36 -10.28 5.64
C GLU A 17 -12.64 -10.14 4.29
N ASN A 18 -11.31 -9.99 4.29
CA ASN A 18 -10.48 -9.80 3.10
C ASN A 18 -10.89 -8.59 2.23
N PRO A 19 -11.02 -7.37 2.81
CA PRO A 19 -11.43 -6.20 2.05
C PRO A 19 -10.41 -5.88 0.95
N SER A 20 -10.89 -5.52 -0.24
CA SER A 20 -10.01 -5.09 -1.31
C SER A 20 -9.42 -3.70 -1.02
N LEU A 21 -8.33 -3.34 -1.69
CA LEU A 21 -7.79 -1.98 -1.63
C LEU A 21 -8.84 -0.93 -2.03
N ALA A 22 -9.72 -1.27 -2.98
CA ALA A 22 -10.80 -0.39 -3.42
C ALA A 22 -11.85 -0.18 -2.32
N ASP A 23 -12.15 -1.20 -1.51
CA ASP A 23 -13.09 -1.08 -0.40
C ASP A 23 -12.55 -0.17 0.70
N ILE A 24 -11.28 -0.37 1.06
CA ILE A 24 -10.60 0.47 2.06
C ILE A 24 -10.52 1.93 1.56
N ALA A 25 -10.20 2.13 0.27
CA ALA A 25 -10.12 3.46 -0.34
C ALA A 25 -11.47 4.19 -0.31
N ARG A 26 -12.56 3.47 -0.60
CA ARG A 26 -13.93 3.99 -0.55
C ARG A 26 -14.30 4.49 0.84
N VAL A 27 -13.98 3.73 1.88
CA VAL A 27 -14.24 4.11 3.29
C VAL A 27 -13.46 5.35 3.70
N VAL A 28 -12.23 5.50 3.21
CA VAL A 28 -11.38 6.63 3.57
C VAL A 28 -11.69 7.89 2.73
N GLY A 29 -12.41 7.74 1.61
CA GLY A 29 -12.75 8.81 0.68
C GLY A 29 -11.60 9.18 -0.26
N LEU A 30 -10.77 8.19 -0.63
CA LEU A 30 -9.60 8.37 -1.48
C LEU A 30 -9.65 7.44 -2.69
N SER A 31 -8.86 7.74 -3.72
CA SER A 31 -8.58 6.74 -4.75
C SER A 31 -7.69 5.62 -4.17
N PRO A 32 -7.74 4.38 -4.69
CA PRO A 32 -6.85 3.30 -4.30
C PRO A 32 -5.37 3.69 -4.34
N PHE A 33 -4.99 4.45 -5.36
CA PHE A 33 -3.65 5.02 -5.51
C PHE A 33 -3.28 5.94 -4.35
N HIS A 34 -4.11 6.95 -4.09
CA HIS A 34 -3.81 7.96 -3.08
C HIS A 34 -3.78 7.33 -1.69
N LEU A 35 -4.66 6.37 -1.42
CA LEU A 35 -4.62 5.59 -0.19
C LEU A 35 -3.32 4.81 -0.06
N SER A 36 -2.91 4.04 -1.09
CA SER A 36 -1.69 3.22 -1.04
C SER A 36 -0.46 4.08 -0.74
N ARG A 37 -0.33 5.21 -1.45
CA ARG A 37 0.76 6.17 -1.24
C ARG A 37 0.74 6.77 0.17
N LEU A 38 -0.39 7.31 0.61
CA LEU A 38 -0.50 7.95 1.93
C LEU A 38 -0.25 6.97 3.06
N PHE A 39 -0.80 5.75 2.96
CA PHE A 39 -0.63 4.72 3.97
C PHE A 39 0.83 4.30 4.05
N GLN A 40 1.51 4.08 2.93
CA GLN A 40 2.92 3.72 2.92
C GLN A 40 3.82 4.82 3.47
N LEU A 41 3.57 6.08 3.13
CA LEU A 41 4.29 7.22 3.69
C LEU A 41 4.08 7.34 5.21
N SER A 42 2.89 6.98 5.69
CA SER A 42 2.54 7.11 7.11
C SER A 42 2.99 5.91 7.96
N THR A 43 3.08 4.72 7.37
CA THR A 43 3.28 3.44 8.10
C THR A 43 4.58 2.71 7.75
N GLY A 44 5.25 3.09 6.65
CA GLY A 44 6.40 2.37 6.11
C GLY A 44 6.05 1.09 5.34
N THR A 45 4.77 0.72 5.21
CA THR A 45 4.33 -0.49 4.51
C THR A 45 3.11 -0.23 3.62
N SER A 46 2.92 -1.01 2.56
CA SER A 46 1.73 -0.85 1.72
C SER A 46 0.50 -1.42 2.41
N VAL A 47 -0.69 -0.91 2.04
CA VAL A 47 -1.98 -1.40 2.56
C VAL A 47 -2.13 -2.90 2.33
N VAL A 48 -1.79 -3.37 1.13
CA VAL A 48 -1.93 -4.78 0.73
C VAL A 48 -0.98 -5.67 1.55
N ARG A 49 0.28 -5.25 1.71
CA ARG A 49 1.25 -5.99 2.53
C ARG A 49 0.81 -6.06 3.99
N TYR A 50 0.32 -4.94 4.52
CA TYR A 50 -0.18 -4.88 5.89
C TYR A 50 -1.37 -5.81 6.10
N LEU A 51 -2.40 -5.71 5.25
CA LEU A 51 -3.58 -6.55 5.30
C LEU A 51 -3.22 -8.05 5.21
N ARG A 52 -2.35 -8.42 4.26
CA ARG A 52 -1.86 -9.80 4.13
C ARG A 52 -1.18 -10.28 5.41
N GLY A 53 -0.28 -9.47 5.97
CA GLY A 53 0.43 -9.77 7.21
C GLY A 53 -0.54 -10.00 8.38
N ARG A 54 -1.56 -9.15 8.51
CA ARG A 54 -2.59 -9.29 9.55
C ARG A 54 -3.40 -10.58 9.45
N ARG A 55 -3.78 -10.97 8.24
CA ARG A 55 -4.53 -12.20 7.98
C ARG A 55 -3.67 -13.44 8.26
N LEU A 56 -2.40 -13.42 7.84
CA LEU A 56 -1.45 -14.48 8.14
C LEU A 56 -1.15 -14.59 9.64
N THR A 57 -1.05 -13.47 10.37
CA THR A 57 -0.86 -13.47 11.82
C THR A 57 -2.07 -14.07 12.53
N HIS A 58 -3.28 -13.73 12.09
CA HIS A 58 -4.49 -14.35 12.62
C HIS A 58 -4.53 -15.86 12.35
N ALA A 59 -4.14 -16.30 11.15
CA ALA A 59 -3.99 -17.72 10.83
C ALA A 59 -2.93 -18.42 11.71
N ALA A 60 -1.80 -17.76 11.99
CA ALA A 60 -0.75 -18.29 12.87
C ALA A 60 -1.27 -18.52 14.29
N HIS A 61 -2.09 -17.61 14.82
CA HIS A 61 -2.76 -17.80 16.11
C HIS A 61 -3.72 -18.99 16.10
N GLN A 62 -4.53 -19.16 15.04
CA GLN A 62 -5.44 -20.30 14.94
C GLN A 62 -4.67 -21.63 14.90
N LEU A 63 -3.58 -21.70 14.12
CA LEU A 63 -2.75 -22.89 14.03
C LEU A 63 -2.08 -23.24 15.36
N ALA A 64 -1.53 -22.24 16.04
CA ALA A 64 -0.91 -22.43 17.36
C ALA A 64 -1.93 -22.79 18.46
N ALA A 65 -3.20 -22.42 18.28
CA ALA A 65 -4.30 -22.83 19.15
C ALA A 65 -4.84 -24.25 18.83
N GLY A 66 -4.24 -24.95 17.85
CA GLY A 66 -4.61 -26.32 17.52
C GLY A 66 -5.75 -26.46 16.51
N ALA A 67 -5.93 -25.50 15.59
CA ALA A 67 -6.93 -25.62 14.53
C ALA A 67 -6.86 -26.95 13.77
N ASP A 68 -8.01 -27.60 13.61
CA ASP A 68 -8.13 -28.99 13.14
C ASP A 68 -7.62 -29.21 11.71
N GLY A 69 -7.69 -28.19 10.84
CA GLY A 69 -7.23 -28.31 9.46
C GLY A 69 -6.62 -27.03 8.88
N ILE A 70 -5.43 -27.21 8.28
CA ILE A 70 -4.64 -26.12 7.68
C ILE A 70 -5.36 -25.57 6.44
N LEU A 71 -6.14 -26.38 5.74
CA LEU A 71 -6.89 -25.95 4.56
C LEU A 71 -8.02 -24.99 4.92
N GLU A 72 -8.79 -25.26 5.99
CA GLU A 72 -9.83 -24.33 6.45
C GLU A 72 -9.22 -22.99 6.88
N VAL A 73 -8.09 -23.03 7.60
CA VAL A 73 -7.34 -21.82 8.00
C VAL A 73 -6.86 -21.05 6.77
N ALA A 74 -6.34 -21.75 5.75
CA ALA A 74 -5.90 -21.13 4.49
C ALA A 74 -7.05 -20.42 3.76
N ILE A 75 -8.22 -21.07 3.67
CA ILE A 75 -9.41 -20.51 3.03
C ILE A 75 -9.93 -19.30 3.80
N ALA A 76 -10.00 -19.37 5.13
CA ALA A 76 -10.37 -18.24 5.99
C ALA A 76 -9.35 -17.09 5.87
N ALA A 77 -8.08 -17.41 5.69
CA ALA A 77 -7.01 -16.47 5.34
C ALA A 77 -7.03 -16.06 3.86
N GLY A 78 -8.06 -16.42 3.08
CA GLY A 78 -8.34 -15.94 1.71
C GLY A 78 -7.39 -16.44 0.65
N TYR A 79 -6.81 -17.61 0.87
CA TYR A 79 -5.98 -18.30 -0.11
C TYR A 79 -6.81 -19.36 -0.82
N ALA A 80 -6.67 -19.41 -2.15
CA ALA A 80 -7.38 -20.37 -2.99
C ALA A 80 -6.83 -21.80 -2.87
N SER A 81 -5.66 -22.00 -2.27
CA SER A 81 -5.05 -23.32 -2.11
C SER A 81 -4.10 -23.38 -0.91
N HIS A 82 -3.93 -24.59 -0.38
CA HIS A 82 -2.95 -24.90 0.65
C HIS A 82 -1.53 -24.50 0.24
N ALA A 83 -1.13 -24.77 -1.01
CA ALA A 83 0.21 -24.44 -1.49
C ALA A 83 0.45 -22.92 -1.53
N ALA A 84 -0.53 -22.13 -1.99
CA ALA A 84 -0.42 -20.67 -2.02
C ALA A 84 -0.30 -20.08 -0.61
N PHE A 85 -1.10 -20.61 0.33
CA PHE A 85 -1.03 -20.24 1.74
C PHE A 85 0.33 -20.59 2.36
N THR A 86 0.78 -21.83 2.24
CA THR A 86 2.05 -22.29 2.83
C THR A 86 3.24 -21.48 2.31
N ARG A 87 3.26 -21.13 1.02
CA ARG A 87 4.29 -20.25 0.46
C ARG A 87 4.24 -18.86 1.09
N ALA A 88 3.09 -18.21 1.08
CA ALA A 88 2.96 -16.85 1.62
C ALA A 88 3.21 -16.79 3.13
N PHE A 89 2.79 -17.81 3.88
CA PHE A 89 2.99 -17.94 5.31
C PHE A 89 4.48 -18.13 5.64
N SER A 90 5.17 -19.03 4.92
CA SER A 90 6.61 -19.24 5.08
C SER A 90 7.42 -18.01 4.69
N GLU A 91 7.06 -17.31 3.62
CA GLU A 91 7.68 -16.03 3.23
C GLU A 91 7.50 -14.95 4.30
N GLN A 92 6.35 -14.94 4.99
CA GLN A 92 6.04 -13.93 6.00
C GLN A 92 6.72 -14.20 7.34
N PHE A 93 6.82 -15.47 7.75
CA PHE A 93 7.20 -15.85 9.11
C PHE A 93 8.47 -16.69 9.22
N GLY A 94 9.05 -17.12 8.10
CA GLY A 94 10.22 -18.01 8.08
C GLY A 94 9.96 -19.42 8.57
N ARG A 95 8.69 -19.79 8.78
CA ARG A 95 8.24 -21.13 9.24
C ARG A 95 7.00 -21.56 8.48
N SER A 96 6.83 -22.86 8.29
CA SER A 96 5.62 -23.40 7.68
C SER A 96 4.41 -23.36 8.64
N PRO A 97 3.18 -23.41 8.11
CA PRO A 97 1.97 -23.53 8.93
C PRO A 97 2.00 -24.73 9.90
N GLU A 98 2.54 -25.87 9.44
CA GLU A 98 2.64 -27.09 10.23
C GLU A 98 3.64 -26.95 11.39
N GLN A 99 4.79 -26.31 11.14
CA GLN A 99 5.76 -26.02 12.20
C GLN A 99 5.16 -25.12 13.28
N VAL A 100 4.37 -24.12 12.91
CA VAL A 100 3.68 -23.25 13.88
C VAL A 100 2.60 -24.01 14.65
N ARG A 101 1.92 -24.96 14.02
CA ARG A 101 0.93 -25.82 14.70
C ARG A 101 1.60 -26.73 15.75
N GLU A 102 2.74 -27.33 15.43
CA GLU A 102 3.43 -28.26 16.33
C GLU A 102 4.22 -27.57 17.45
N GLN A 103 4.89 -26.46 17.12
CA GLN A 103 5.87 -25.80 18.00
C GLN A 103 5.33 -24.51 18.62
N GLY A 104 4.13 -24.08 18.21
CA GLY A 104 3.56 -22.80 18.59
C GLY A 104 4.27 -21.60 17.96
N LEU A 105 4.00 -20.41 18.51
CA LEU A 105 4.47 -19.12 17.98
C LEU A 105 5.87 -18.71 18.46
N GLY A 106 6.57 -19.56 19.21
CA GLY A 106 7.85 -19.21 19.84
C GLY A 106 8.91 -18.79 18.82
N GLY A 107 9.26 -17.50 18.78
CA GLY A 107 10.25 -16.95 17.84
C GLY A 107 9.70 -16.56 16.46
N VAL A 108 8.38 -16.62 16.25
CA VAL A 108 7.72 -16.08 15.05
C VAL A 108 7.51 -14.58 15.21
N VAL A 109 7.99 -13.78 14.26
CA VAL A 109 7.75 -12.33 14.24
C VAL A 109 6.41 -12.06 13.56
N LEU A 110 5.39 -11.77 14.36
CA LEU A 110 4.04 -11.49 13.88
C LEU A 110 3.88 -10.04 13.41
N VAL A 111 2.91 -9.82 12.53
CA VAL A 111 2.51 -8.48 12.09
C VAL A 111 1.44 -7.97 13.05
N GLU A 112 1.87 -7.18 14.01
CA GLU A 112 0.99 -6.61 15.04
C GLU A 112 0.21 -5.37 14.55
N ALA A 113 -0.76 -4.95 15.36
CA ALA A 113 -1.48 -3.70 15.14
C ALA A 113 -0.53 -2.50 15.16
N LEU A 114 -0.46 -1.78 14.02
CA LEU A 114 0.33 -0.56 13.95
C LEU A 114 -0.31 0.47 14.88
N LYS A 115 0.54 1.26 15.55
CA LYS A 115 0.10 2.39 16.37
C LYS A 115 0.53 3.68 15.69
N LEU A 116 -0.41 4.34 15.02
CA LEU A 116 -0.15 5.60 14.34
C LEU A 116 -0.31 6.78 15.33
N ILE A 117 0.78 7.25 15.91
CA ILE A 117 0.80 8.47 16.75
C ILE A 117 0.68 9.67 15.80
N ASP A 118 -0.31 10.54 16.01
CA ASP A 118 -0.42 11.79 15.23
C ASP A 118 0.60 12.78 15.77
N SER A 119 1.78 12.81 15.17
CA SER A 119 2.73 13.92 15.32
C SER A 119 2.66 14.90 14.14
N SER A 120 1.66 14.75 13.25
CA SER A 120 1.55 15.62 12.08
C SER A 120 1.08 17.02 12.48
N THR A 121 1.86 18.03 12.09
CA THR A 121 1.43 19.42 12.13
C THR A 121 0.17 19.55 11.26
N PRO A 122 -0.95 20.10 11.77
CA PRO A 122 -2.16 20.29 10.99
C PRO A 122 -1.84 21.09 9.72
N CYS A 123 -2.27 20.59 8.56
CA CYS A 123 -2.27 21.39 7.34
C CYS A 123 -3.29 22.53 7.53
N THR A 124 -2.80 23.77 7.60
CA THR A 124 -3.64 24.97 7.77
C THR A 124 -4.13 25.53 6.43
N ILE A 125 -3.68 24.98 5.32
CA ILE A 125 -4.08 25.40 3.97
C ILE A 125 -5.40 24.73 3.61
N GLU A 126 -6.44 25.51 3.34
CA GLU A 126 -7.72 24.98 2.88
C GLU A 126 -7.60 24.41 1.45
N PRO A 127 -8.12 23.20 1.19
CA PRO A 127 -8.07 22.60 -0.13
C PRO A 127 -8.98 23.34 -1.11
N HIS A 128 -8.40 23.93 -2.15
CA HIS A 128 -9.14 24.56 -3.23
C HIS A 128 -9.50 23.54 -4.33
N ARG A 129 -10.79 23.35 -4.60
CA ARG A 129 -11.27 22.40 -5.63
C ARG A 129 -11.57 23.11 -6.95
N VAL A 130 -10.99 22.63 -8.04
CA VAL A 130 -11.20 23.18 -9.40
C VAL A 130 -11.65 22.07 -10.34
N HIS A 131 -12.68 22.34 -11.15
CA HIS A 131 -13.04 21.50 -12.29
C HIS A 131 -12.35 22.03 -13.56
N ARG A 132 -11.63 21.18 -14.29
CA ARG A 132 -10.96 21.52 -15.56
C ARG A 132 -11.27 20.47 -16.62
N GLY A 133 -11.13 20.86 -17.90
CA GLY A 133 -11.26 19.96 -19.04
C GLY A 133 -10.11 18.95 -19.13
N ALA A 134 -10.18 18.06 -20.13
CA ALA A 134 -9.10 17.11 -20.39
C ALA A 134 -7.80 17.85 -20.76
N LEU A 135 -6.69 17.37 -20.22
CA LEU A 135 -5.36 17.95 -20.38
C LEU A 135 -4.46 16.95 -21.12
N ARG A 136 -3.64 17.42 -22.06
CA ARG A 136 -2.58 16.62 -22.68
C ARG A 136 -1.24 17.09 -22.13
N VAL A 137 -0.47 16.15 -21.60
CA VAL A 137 0.86 16.41 -21.03
C VAL A 137 1.89 15.56 -21.77
N ALA A 138 2.97 16.17 -22.21
CA ALA A 138 4.12 15.48 -22.79
C ALA A 138 5.38 15.78 -21.97
N GLY A 139 6.24 14.77 -21.80
CA GLY A 139 7.45 14.92 -21.01
C GLY A 139 8.19 13.62 -20.76
N ILE A 140 9.07 13.64 -19.76
CA ILE A 140 9.93 12.50 -19.40
C ILE A 140 9.17 11.61 -18.43
N GLY A 141 8.94 10.36 -18.84
CA GLY A 141 8.28 9.34 -18.03
C GLY A 141 9.25 8.29 -17.47
N ALA A 142 9.01 7.82 -16.24
CA ALA A 142 9.62 6.60 -15.72
C ALA A 142 8.72 5.89 -14.70
N ARG A 143 9.01 4.61 -14.45
CA ARG A 143 8.33 3.82 -13.43
C ARG A 143 9.06 3.93 -12.08
N HIS A 144 8.31 4.18 -11.02
CA HIS A 144 8.81 4.27 -9.64
C HIS A 144 8.09 3.33 -8.69
N THR A 145 8.77 3.02 -7.60
CA THR A 145 8.17 2.48 -6.38
C THR A 145 8.49 3.43 -5.24
N SER A 146 7.92 3.19 -4.05
CA SER A 146 8.34 3.88 -2.81
C SER A 146 9.86 3.95 -2.58
N ALA A 147 10.62 2.93 -3.02
CA ALA A 147 12.07 2.90 -2.86
C ALA A 147 12.80 3.81 -3.87
N THR A 148 12.17 4.13 -5.00
CA THR A 148 12.79 4.90 -6.08
C THR A 148 12.17 6.28 -6.29
N VAL A 149 11.18 6.70 -5.47
CA VAL A 149 10.59 8.04 -5.59
C VAL A 149 11.61 9.18 -5.39
N ALA A 150 12.71 8.90 -4.69
CA ALA A 150 13.81 9.83 -4.51
C ALA A 150 14.52 10.22 -5.82
N SER A 151 14.30 9.49 -6.93
CA SER A 151 14.82 9.85 -8.26
C SER A 151 13.89 10.75 -9.08
N ILE A 152 12.67 11.05 -8.61
CA ILE A 152 11.77 11.97 -9.32
C ILE A 152 12.41 13.35 -9.58
N PRO A 153 13.15 13.98 -8.63
CA PRO A 153 13.83 15.24 -8.90
C PRO A 153 14.80 15.21 -10.09
N SER A 154 15.46 14.08 -10.38
CA SER A 154 16.35 13.99 -11.53
C SER A 154 15.61 13.96 -12.87
N GLN A 155 14.34 13.54 -12.90
CA GLN A 155 13.50 13.69 -14.10
C GLN A 155 13.16 15.14 -14.36
N TRP A 156 12.85 15.88 -13.31
CA TRP A 156 12.60 17.32 -13.41
C TRP A 156 13.83 18.07 -13.92
N GLN A 157 15.01 17.73 -13.40
CA GLN A 157 16.26 18.30 -13.90
C GLN A 157 16.46 18.00 -15.39
N ARG A 158 16.26 16.75 -15.82
CA ARG A 158 16.38 16.38 -17.24
C ARG A 158 15.36 17.08 -18.13
N LEU A 159 14.15 17.30 -17.62
CA LEU A 159 13.12 18.04 -18.36
C LEU A 159 13.52 19.51 -18.53
N ASP A 160 14.02 20.13 -17.46
CA ASP A 160 14.49 21.51 -17.50
C ASP A 160 15.71 21.68 -18.43
N GLU A 161 16.66 20.76 -18.38
CA GLU A 161 17.80 20.73 -19.31
C GLU A 161 17.37 20.59 -20.78
N ALA A 162 16.31 19.83 -21.05
CA ALA A 162 15.82 19.59 -22.41
C ALA A 162 14.89 20.69 -22.94
N HIS A 163 14.10 21.31 -22.06
CA HIS A 163 12.97 22.16 -22.46
C HIS A 163 13.06 23.60 -21.96
N GLY A 164 13.92 23.89 -20.98
CA GLY A 164 14.08 25.21 -20.37
C GLY A 164 12.78 25.72 -19.75
N LEU A 165 12.33 25.11 -18.65
CA LEU A 165 10.98 25.29 -18.11
C LEU A 165 10.67 26.74 -17.68
N GLY A 166 11.69 27.50 -17.25
CA GLY A 166 11.55 28.92 -16.94
C GLY A 166 10.37 29.22 -16.01
N ALA A 167 9.40 30.01 -16.49
CA ALA A 167 8.17 30.37 -15.77
C ALA A 167 6.92 29.62 -16.27
N GLU A 168 7.08 28.61 -17.14
CA GLU A 168 5.94 27.82 -17.63
C GLU A 168 5.35 26.91 -16.54
N ILE A 169 4.04 26.68 -16.62
CA ILE A 169 3.36 25.74 -15.73
C ILE A 169 3.69 24.33 -16.18
N ALA A 170 4.49 23.63 -15.37
CA ALA A 170 4.81 22.22 -15.56
C ALA A 170 4.00 21.32 -14.61
N TYR A 171 3.82 20.07 -15.03
CA TYR A 171 2.96 19.10 -14.38
C TYR A 171 3.72 17.81 -14.03
N GLY A 172 3.50 17.32 -12.81
CA GLY A 172 3.90 15.98 -12.39
C GLY A 172 2.69 15.05 -12.41
N VAL A 173 2.62 14.16 -13.40
CA VAL A 173 1.48 13.24 -13.59
C VAL A 173 1.86 11.86 -13.06
N CYS A 174 1.04 11.29 -12.16
CA CYS A 174 1.20 9.93 -11.66
C CYS A 174 0.09 9.02 -12.21
N GLY A 175 0.42 7.83 -12.71
CA GLY A 175 -0.55 6.90 -13.29
C GLY A 175 -0.09 5.43 -13.28
N ASN A 176 -0.88 4.55 -13.90
CA ASN A 176 -0.55 3.13 -14.18
C ASN A 176 0.04 2.34 -13.01
N ASN A 177 -0.64 2.44 -11.85
CA ASN A 177 -0.22 1.78 -10.63
C ASN A 177 -0.39 0.25 -10.72
N ASP A 178 0.53 -0.49 -10.10
CA ASP A 178 0.39 -1.93 -9.87
C ASP A 178 0.15 -2.26 -8.39
N ALA A 179 -0.12 -3.54 -8.13
CA ALA A 179 -0.40 -4.06 -6.78
C ALA A 179 0.83 -4.02 -5.85
N ASP A 180 2.04 -3.96 -6.41
CA ASP A 180 3.31 -3.93 -5.68
C ASP A 180 3.73 -2.51 -5.30
N GLY A 181 2.91 -1.50 -5.64
CA GLY A 181 3.17 -0.09 -5.35
C GLY A 181 4.08 0.58 -6.39
N GLY A 182 4.25 -0.04 -7.56
CA GLY A 182 4.85 0.56 -8.73
C GLY A 182 3.88 1.53 -9.42
N PHE A 183 4.39 2.63 -9.96
CA PHE A 183 3.60 3.65 -10.65
C PHE A 183 4.41 4.36 -11.73
N ASP A 184 3.76 4.81 -12.80
CA ASP A 184 4.38 5.67 -13.80
C ASP A 184 4.32 7.13 -13.34
N TYR A 185 5.43 7.83 -13.42
CA TYR A 185 5.54 9.27 -13.18
C TYR A 185 5.99 9.96 -14.46
N ILE A 186 5.34 11.05 -14.83
CA ILE A 186 5.71 11.91 -15.95
C ILE A 186 5.95 13.32 -15.41
N ALA A 187 7.17 13.82 -15.57
CA ALA A 187 7.45 15.25 -15.50
C ALA A 187 7.24 15.83 -16.90
N GLY A 188 6.32 16.76 -17.09
CA GLY A 188 6.01 17.28 -18.42
C GLY A 188 5.31 18.63 -18.42
N VAL A 189 5.10 19.15 -19.63
CA VAL A 189 4.38 20.40 -19.88
C VAL A 189 3.07 20.12 -20.61
N GLU A 190 2.12 21.03 -20.46
CA GLU A 190 0.86 20.99 -21.20
C GLU A 190 1.12 21.25 -22.69
N ILE A 191 0.51 20.42 -23.53
CA ILE A 191 0.55 20.59 -24.99
C ILE A 191 -0.86 20.75 -25.53
N SER A 192 -0.98 21.62 -26.54
CA SER A 192 -2.22 21.82 -27.32
C SER A 192 -2.48 20.68 -28.29
#